data_AF-A0A4Y2J4N9-F1
#
_entry.id   AF-A0A4Y2J4N9-F1
#
_cell.length_a   1.000
_cell.length_b   1.000
_cell.length_c   1.000
_cell.angle_alpha   90.00
_cell.angle_beta   90.00
_cell.angle_gamma   90.00
#
_symmetry.space_group_name_H-M   'P 1'
#
loop_
_entity.id
_entity.type
_entity.pdbx_description
1 polymer ?
#
loop_
_entity_poly.entity_id
_entity_poly.type
_entity_poly.pdbx_seq_one_letter_code
_entity_poly.pdbx_strand_id
1 'polypeptide(L)'
;MNDVIARVSTIEHSTDGSKSDGHVGCGVVSPSDTLSYRLHNCCSVFTAELVAIFCALREISPSHQRNFIIYTDSMSALETLSNYDIQMHPVALKILSILHFLRKEGFSIIFCWVPSHVGISGNEIADSVAKFASTFLSQDIPYSDIKKSLVSHLHTTWQNNWDLQMNNKLHFVKRFIDMWPVHPIRELDVKLTLLRIGHTRFTHRHLIFSERAPVCPTCHQNFTVHHILIECPSFKSHRVDHFHSPSVTLQDLVGEKHHPNIFNFLKAIGFFMSI
;
A
#
# COMPACT_ATOMS: atom_id res chain seq x y z
N MET A 1 2.88 44.91 40.51
CA MET A 1 1.91 44.64 39.43
C MET A 1 2.05 43.15 39.07
N ASN A 2 1.92 42.27 40.06
CA ASN A 2 0.78 41.36 40.25
C ASN A 2 -0.16 41.31 39.03
N ASP A 3 0.17 40.45 38.06
CA ASP A 3 -0.85 39.91 37.17
C ASP A 3 -1.13 38.46 37.55
N VAL A 4 -2.37 38.31 38.00
CA VAL A 4 -3.03 37.10 38.44
C VAL A 4 -3.36 36.30 37.18
N ILE A 5 -2.42 35.48 36.70
CA ILE A 5 -2.83 34.26 36.01
C ILE A 5 -3.19 33.30 37.13
N ALA A 6 -4.48 33.27 37.49
CA ALA A 6 -5.02 32.13 38.19
C ALA A 6 -4.58 30.90 37.40
N ARG A 7 -3.65 30.11 37.97
CA ARG A 7 -3.26 28.81 37.44
C ARG A 7 -4.49 27.94 37.49
N VAL A 8 -5.32 28.00 36.45
CA VAL A 8 -6.32 26.98 36.26
C VAL A 8 -5.51 25.73 35.97
N SER A 9 -5.49 24.78 36.92
CA SER A 9 -4.78 23.52 36.76
C SER A 9 -5.24 22.92 35.44
N THR A 10 -4.31 22.73 34.51
CA THR A 10 -4.61 22.14 33.21
C THR A 10 -4.09 20.71 33.26
N ILE A 11 -4.95 19.74 32.98
CA ILE A 11 -4.56 18.33 33.00
C ILE A 11 -4.15 17.92 31.58
N GLU A 12 -2.98 17.33 31.48
CA GLU A 12 -2.36 16.94 30.22
C GLU A 12 -2.58 15.45 29.95
N HIS A 13 -2.98 15.11 28.73
CA HIS A 13 -3.07 13.72 28.25
C HIS A 13 -2.17 13.58 27.03
N SER A 14 -1.45 12.47 26.92
CA SER A 14 -0.75 12.07 25.69
C SER A 14 -1.44 10.86 25.09
N THR A 15 -1.64 10.86 23.77
CA THR A 15 -2.34 9.79 23.06
C THR A 15 -1.53 9.31 21.86
N ASP A 16 -1.57 8.01 21.60
CA ASP A 16 -0.89 7.40 20.46
C ASP A 16 -1.67 6.19 19.91
N GLY A 17 -1.55 5.95 18.60
CA GLY A 17 -2.06 4.79 17.90
C GLY A 17 -0.95 3.99 17.21
N SER A 18 -0.81 2.71 17.56
CA SER A 18 0.21 1.85 16.97
C SER A 18 -0.37 0.77 16.06
N LYS A 19 0.36 0.46 14.99
CA LYS A 19 0.11 -0.70 14.13
C LYS A 19 1.40 -1.43 13.79
N SER A 20 1.41 -2.74 14.01
CA SER A 20 2.46 -3.67 13.61
C SER A 20 1.84 -4.94 13.00
N ASP A 21 2.68 -5.89 12.57
CA ASP A 21 2.21 -7.12 11.94
C ASP A 21 1.30 -7.92 12.88
N GLY A 22 0.01 -7.95 12.57
CA GLY A 22 -1.00 -8.66 13.35
C GLY A 22 -1.39 -8.01 14.67
N HIS A 23 -1.04 -6.74 14.89
CA HIS A 23 -1.41 -5.99 16.09
C HIS A 23 -1.75 -4.53 15.79
N VAL A 24 -2.83 -4.05 16.39
CA VAL A 24 -3.25 -2.64 16.36
C VAL A 24 -3.67 -2.28 17.77
N GLY A 25 -3.18 -1.17 18.30
CA GLY A 25 -3.50 -0.72 19.64
C GLY A 25 -3.46 0.78 19.78
N CYS A 26 -4.08 1.30 20.83
CA CYS A 26 -4.02 2.71 21.19
C CYS A 26 -3.70 2.87 22.67
N GLY A 27 -2.99 3.95 22.99
CA GLY A 27 -2.57 4.31 24.34
C GLY A 27 -3.02 5.71 24.71
N VAL A 28 -3.38 5.89 25.98
CA VAL A 28 -3.61 7.21 26.58
C VAL A 28 -2.85 7.26 27.90
N VAL A 29 -2.09 8.33 28.11
CA VAL A 29 -1.34 8.58 29.33
C VAL A 29 -1.87 9.86 29.95
N SER A 30 -2.41 9.77 31.16
CA SER A 30 -2.81 10.90 31.99
C SER A 30 -1.96 10.91 33.28
N PRO A 31 -2.01 11.96 34.11
CA PRO A 31 -1.27 11.98 35.38
C PRO A 31 -1.80 10.95 36.39
N SER A 32 -3.05 10.50 36.21
CA SER A 32 -3.74 9.58 37.11
C SER A 32 -3.73 8.13 36.62
N ASP A 33 -3.73 7.90 35.31
CA ASP A 33 -3.92 6.57 34.75
C ASP A 33 -3.23 6.41 33.39
N THR A 34 -3.14 5.16 32.93
CA THR A 34 -2.63 4.79 31.61
C THR A 34 -3.58 3.79 30.98
N LEU A 35 -4.31 4.23 29.96
CA LEU A 35 -5.24 3.39 29.23
C LEU A 35 -4.52 2.72 28.05
N SER A 36 -4.76 1.42 27.90
CA SER A 36 -4.15 0.60 26.87
C SER A 36 -5.19 -0.32 26.26
N TYR A 37 -5.46 -0.15 24.97
CA TYR A 37 -6.51 -0.91 24.30
C TYR A 37 -6.04 -1.51 22.97
N ARG A 38 -6.27 -2.81 22.81
CA ARG A 38 -6.08 -3.55 21.57
C ARG A 38 -7.31 -3.38 20.68
N LEU A 39 -7.09 -3.05 19.42
CA LEU A 39 -8.11 -2.94 18.38
C LEU A 39 -8.10 -4.16 17.47
N HIS A 40 -9.10 -4.26 16.60
CA HIS A 40 -9.11 -5.29 15.57
C HIS A 40 -7.94 -5.10 14.59
N ASN A 41 -7.31 -6.19 14.15
CA ASN A 41 -6.12 -6.16 13.30
C ASN A 41 -6.35 -5.48 11.92
N CYS A 42 -7.62 -5.42 11.48
CA CYS A 42 -7.99 -4.71 10.26
C CYS A 42 -7.93 -3.18 10.39
N CYS A 43 -7.99 -2.64 11.61
CA CYS A 43 -7.91 -1.20 11.84
C CYS A 43 -6.60 -0.63 11.28
N SER A 44 -6.67 0.56 10.71
CA SER A 44 -5.49 1.32 10.31
C SER A 44 -4.84 1.99 11.52
N VAL A 45 -3.57 2.38 11.38
CA VAL A 45 -2.89 3.22 12.38
C VAL A 45 -3.69 4.50 12.61
N PHE A 46 -4.21 5.11 11.54
CA PHE A 46 -5.08 6.28 11.62
C PHE A 46 -6.34 6.07 12.47
N THR A 47 -6.99 4.90 12.36
CA THR A 47 -8.10 4.55 13.25
C THR A 47 -7.65 4.41 14.69
N ALA A 48 -6.49 3.82 14.94
CA ALA A 48 -5.93 3.70 16.29
C ALA A 48 -5.68 5.07 16.93
N GLU A 49 -5.11 6.01 16.18
CA GLU A 49 -4.91 7.40 16.62
C GLU A 49 -6.20 8.09 17.03
N LEU A 50 -7.23 8.00 16.18
CA LEU A 50 -8.55 8.56 16.49
C LEU A 50 -9.17 7.87 17.72
N VAL A 51 -9.03 6.55 17.86
CA VAL A 51 -9.55 5.86 19.03
C VAL A 51 -8.79 6.24 20.30
N ALA A 52 -7.48 6.52 20.23
CA ALA A 52 -6.71 7.04 21.35
C ALA A 52 -7.29 8.37 21.87
N ILE A 53 -7.52 9.32 20.96
CA ILE A 53 -8.17 10.61 21.26
C ILE A 53 -9.58 10.40 21.83
N PHE A 54 -10.36 9.51 21.23
CA PHE A 54 -11.71 9.18 21.70
C PHE A 54 -11.69 8.63 23.14
N CYS A 55 -10.75 7.74 23.47
CA CYS A 55 -10.58 7.20 24.81
C CYS A 55 -10.18 8.28 25.82
N ALA A 56 -9.24 9.18 25.46
CA ALA A 56 -8.87 10.31 26.30
C ALA A 56 -10.06 11.21 26.62
N LEU A 57 -10.90 11.52 25.63
CA LEU A 57 -12.10 12.32 25.85
C LEU A 57 -13.14 11.62 26.75
N ARG A 58 -13.24 10.29 26.66
CA ARG A 58 -14.10 9.51 27.57
C ARG A 58 -13.58 9.51 29.01
N GLU A 59 -12.27 9.49 29.21
CA GLU A 59 -11.63 9.64 30.52
C GLU A 59 -11.82 11.05 31.10
N ILE A 60 -11.78 12.08 30.25
CA ILE A 60 -11.98 13.49 30.62
C ILE A 60 -13.43 13.77 31.02
N SER A 61 -14.40 13.17 30.34
CA SER A 61 -15.83 13.48 30.51
C SER A 61 -16.37 13.43 31.96
N PRO A 62 -16.02 12.47 32.82
CA PRO A 62 -16.47 12.45 34.22
C PRO A 62 -15.65 13.35 35.15
N SER A 63 -14.61 14.03 34.67
CA SER A 63 -13.71 14.81 35.53
C SER A 63 -14.39 16.04 36.12
N HIS A 64 -13.96 16.46 37.31
CA HIS A 64 -14.34 17.74 37.91
C HIS A 64 -13.52 18.91 37.34
N GLN A 65 -12.38 18.61 36.72
CA GLN A 65 -11.58 19.62 36.03
C GLN A 65 -12.27 20.06 34.74
N ARG A 66 -11.97 21.28 34.28
CA ARG A 66 -12.52 21.83 33.03
C ARG A 66 -11.48 22.17 31.97
N ASN A 67 -10.19 22.21 32.30
CA ASN A 67 -9.14 22.59 31.35
C ASN A 67 -8.19 21.43 31.08
N PHE A 68 -8.07 21.06 29.81
CA PHE A 68 -7.28 19.91 29.36
C PHE A 68 -6.46 20.23 28.11
N ILE A 69 -5.30 19.59 28.01
CA ILE A 69 -4.50 19.54 26.78
C ILE A 69 -4.37 18.08 26.38
N ILE A 70 -4.63 17.77 25.10
CA ILE A 70 -4.39 16.45 24.51
C ILE A 70 -3.23 16.59 23.51
N TYR A 71 -2.12 15.92 23.81
CA TYR A 71 -0.96 15.79 22.95
C TYR A 71 -1.12 14.55 22.06
N THR A 72 -0.88 14.71 20.76
CA THR A 72 -0.87 13.63 19.76
C THR A 72 0.17 13.94 18.70
N ASP A 73 0.85 12.92 18.16
CA ASP A 73 1.75 13.07 17.03
C ASP A 73 1.06 12.86 15.67
N SER A 74 -0.22 12.51 15.68
CA SER A 74 -1.02 12.30 14.46
C SER A 74 -1.59 13.61 13.91
N MET A 75 -0.80 14.30 13.09
CA MET A 75 -1.28 15.48 12.34
C MET A 75 -2.54 15.16 11.53
N SER A 76 -2.58 13.97 10.93
CA SER A 76 -3.74 13.52 10.15
C SER A 76 -5.03 13.43 10.96
N ALA A 77 -4.97 13.04 12.24
CA ALA A 77 -6.12 13.02 13.13
C ALA A 77 -6.61 14.44 13.41
N LEU A 78 -5.69 15.37 13.69
CA LEU A 78 -6.02 16.78 13.96
C LEU A 78 -6.62 17.49 12.74
N GLU A 79 -6.05 17.27 11.55
CA GLU A 79 -6.60 17.79 10.28
C GLU A 79 -8.01 17.26 10.04
N THR A 80 -8.24 15.97 10.31
CA THR A 80 -9.57 15.34 10.17
C THR A 80 -10.59 15.93 11.15
N LEU A 81 -10.18 16.23 12.39
CA LEU A 81 -11.06 16.86 13.38
C LEU A 81 -11.32 18.34 13.11
N SER A 82 -10.42 19.01 12.37
CA SER A 82 -10.54 20.42 12.02
C SER A 82 -11.41 20.66 10.78
N ASN A 83 -11.54 19.66 9.90
CA ASN A 83 -12.26 19.77 8.63
C ASN A 83 -13.46 18.82 8.60
N TYR A 84 -14.65 19.38 8.81
CA TYR A 84 -15.89 18.60 8.74
C TYR A 84 -16.21 18.16 7.31
N ASP A 85 -16.50 16.88 7.11
CA ASP A 85 -16.92 16.29 5.84
C ASP A 85 -18.02 15.23 6.04
N ILE A 86 -18.90 15.06 5.05
CA ILE A 86 -20.03 14.11 5.08
C ILE A 86 -19.53 12.65 5.09
N GLN A 87 -18.36 12.39 4.52
CA GLN A 87 -17.67 11.10 4.48
C GLN A 87 -16.61 10.95 5.58
N MET A 88 -16.70 11.76 6.64
CA MET A 88 -15.77 11.68 7.77
C MET A 88 -15.69 10.28 8.37
N HIS A 89 -14.52 10.00 8.93
CA HIS A 89 -14.27 8.78 9.65
C HIS A 89 -15.27 8.60 10.81
N PRO A 90 -15.89 7.41 10.99
CA PRO A 90 -16.92 7.21 12.02
C PRO A 90 -16.44 7.54 13.44
N VAL A 91 -15.17 7.23 13.76
CA VAL A 91 -14.59 7.57 15.07
C VAL A 91 -14.41 9.08 15.21
N ALA A 92 -14.05 9.79 14.14
CA ALA A 92 -13.92 11.25 14.18
C ALA A 92 -15.27 11.93 14.42
N LEU A 93 -16.36 11.41 13.85
CA LEU A 93 -17.72 11.87 14.17
C LEU A 93 -18.09 11.66 15.65
N LYS A 94 -17.71 10.51 16.22
CA LYS A 94 -17.89 10.24 17.67
C LYS A 94 -17.05 11.19 18.54
N ILE A 95 -15.85 11.57 18.10
CA ILE A 95 -15.01 12.56 18.79
C ILE A 95 -15.66 13.94 18.75
N LEU A 96 -16.10 14.40 17.58
CA LEU A 96 -16.74 15.70 17.43
C LEU A 96 -18.02 15.82 18.26
N SER A 97 -18.82 14.75 18.35
CA SER A 97 -20.03 14.76 19.19
C SER A 97 -19.70 14.87 20.68
N ILE A 98 -18.67 14.16 21.16
CA ILE A 98 -18.21 14.29 22.54
C ILE A 98 -17.63 15.68 22.81
N LEU A 99 -16.79 16.21 21.91
CA LEU A 99 -16.22 17.55 22.05
C LEU A 99 -17.31 18.62 22.13
N HIS A 100 -18.37 18.51 21.32
CA HIS A 100 -19.52 19.41 21.37
C HIS A 100 -20.26 19.32 22.71
N PHE A 101 -20.47 18.11 23.22
CA PHE A 101 -21.06 17.90 24.54
C PHE A 101 -20.20 18.51 25.66
N LEU A 102 -18.90 18.20 25.69
CA LEU A 102 -17.97 18.70 26.71
C LEU A 102 -17.86 20.23 26.68
N ARG A 103 -17.85 20.84 25.48
CA ARG A 103 -17.89 22.30 25.35
C ARG A 103 -19.13 22.91 25.99
N LYS A 104 -20.30 22.29 25.84
CA LYS A 104 -21.55 22.76 26.48
C LYS A 104 -21.49 22.65 28.00
N GLU A 105 -20.81 21.63 28.52
CA GLU A 105 -20.56 21.43 29.96
C GLU A 105 -19.43 22.33 30.52
N GLY A 106 -18.91 23.26 29.72
CA GLY A 106 -17.91 24.25 30.13
C GLY A 106 -16.47 23.74 30.11
N PHE A 107 -16.18 22.63 29.42
CA PHE A 107 -14.81 22.15 29.24
C PHE A 107 -14.09 22.95 28.15
N SER A 108 -12.82 23.26 28.42
CA SER A 108 -11.84 23.81 27.50
C SER A 108 -10.80 22.72 27.20
N ILE A 109 -10.78 22.24 25.96
CA ILE A 109 -9.88 21.18 25.50
C ILE A 109 -9.06 21.72 24.34
N ILE A 110 -7.74 21.69 24.49
CA ILE A 110 -6.78 22.11 23.47
C ILE A 110 -6.09 20.87 22.93
N PHE A 111 -6.06 20.73 21.61
CA PHE A 111 -5.23 19.74 20.94
C PHE A 111 -3.87 20.33 20.60
N CYS A 112 -2.79 19.63 20.94
CA CYS A 112 -1.43 20.03 20.64
C CYS A 112 -0.73 18.93 19.85
N TRP A 113 -0.23 19.28 18.67
CA TRP A 113 0.59 18.36 17.90
C TRP A 113 2.00 18.30 18.46
N VAL A 114 2.54 17.11 18.65
CA VAL A 114 3.93 16.88 19.06
C VAL A 114 4.66 16.02 18.03
N PRO A 115 5.96 16.25 17.78
CA PRO A 115 6.72 15.36 16.92
C PRO A 115 6.90 13.99 17.57
N SER A 116 6.76 12.93 16.77
CA SER A 116 7.00 11.56 17.21
C SER A 116 8.50 11.28 17.39
N HIS A 117 8.84 10.37 18.31
CA HIS A 117 10.19 9.82 18.53
C HIS A 117 11.31 10.83 18.82
N VAL A 118 10.99 11.94 19.49
CA VAL A 118 11.98 12.94 19.92
C VAL A 118 12.25 12.91 21.44
N GLY A 119 11.75 11.91 22.17
CA GLY A 119 12.00 11.76 23.60
C GLY A 119 11.07 12.59 24.51
N ILE A 120 9.89 13.00 24.02
CA ILE A 120 8.85 13.59 24.88
C ILE A 120 8.23 12.47 25.71
N SER A 121 8.51 12.45 27.03
CA SER A 121 8.17 11.34 27.92
C SER A 121 6.71 10.89 27.82
N GLY A 122 5.74 11.82 27.76
CA GLY A 122 4.32 11.45 27.65
C GLY A 122 3.98 10.72 26.35
N ASN A 123 4.56 11.18 25.23
CA ASN A 123 4.35 10.58 23.91
C ASN A 123 5.01 9.20 23.80
N GLU A 124 6.25 9.06 24.26
CA GLU A 124 6.96 7.77 24.22
C GLU A 124 6.27 6.71 25.10
N ILE A 125 5.69 7.11 26.24
CA ILE A 125 4.89 6.21 27.07
C ILE A 125 3.59 5.83 26.33
N ALA A 126 2.89 6.80 25.73
CA ALA A 126 1.67 6.51 24.97
C ALA A 126 1.93 5.54 23.81
N ASP A 127 3.01 5.73 23.04
CA ASP A 127 3.45 4.84 21.97
C ASP A 127 3.78 3.43 22.49
N SER A 128 4.54 3.34 23.58
CA SER A 128 4.84 2.06 24.22
C SER A 128 3.55 1.32 24.64
N VAL A 129 2.63 2.04 25.28
CA VAL A 129 1.37 1.48 25.76
C VAL A 129 0.46 1.05 24.61
N ALA A 130 0.45 1.78 23.49
CA ALA A 130 -0.27 1.41 22.28
C ALA A 130 0.31 0.14 21.65
N LYS A 131 1.66 0.05 21.56
CA LYS A 131 2.39 -1.11 21.03
C LYS A 131 2.14 -2.40 21.81
N PHE A 132 2.04 -2.32 23.12
CA PHE A 132 1.89 -3.48 24.00
C PHE A 132 0.46 -3.72 24.49
N ALA A 133 -0.53 -3.06 23.88
CA ALA A 133 -1.92 -3.18 24.32
C ALA A 133 -2.46 -4.62 24.23
N SER A 134 -3.01 -5.12 25.33
CA SER A 134 -3.54 -6.49 25.42
C SER A 134 -5.06 -6.52 25.60
N THR A 135 -5.62 -5.54 26.31
CA THR A 135 -7.05 -5.45 26.60
C THR A 135 -7.84 -5.10 25.35
N PHE A 136 -8.65 -6.02 24.84
CA PHE A 136 -9.42 -5.79 23.62
C PHE A 136 -10.56 -4.77 23.84
N LEU A 137 -10.56 -3.71 23.03
CA LEU A 137 -11.65 -2.73 22.98
C LEU A 137 -12.57 -3.06 21.82
N SER A 138 -13.81 -3.41 22.16
CA SER A 138 -14.87 -3.65 21.16
C SER A 138 -15.28 -2.33 20.51
N GLN A 139 -14.74 -2.09 19.31
CA GLN A 139 -15.04 -0.91 18.49
C GLN A 139 -15.40 -1.38 17.07
N ASP A 140 -16.39 -0.73 16.47
CA ASP A 140 -16.74 -0.98 15.06
C ASP A 140 -15.56 -0.67 14.15
N ILE A 141 -15.33 -1.55 13.18
CA ILE A 141 -14.26 -1.37 12.20
C ILE A 141 -14.78 -0.50 11.06
N PRO A 142 -14.12 0.61 10.73
CA PRO A 142 -14.49 1.46 9.59
C PRO A 142 -14.48 0.67 8.26
N TYR A 143 -15.44 0.96 7.37
CA TYR A 143 -15.51 0.33 6.06
C TYR A 143 -14.20 0.47 5.25
N SER A 144 -13.57 1.64 5.31
CA SER A 144 -12.29 1.90 4.64
C SER A 144 -11.17 0.95 5.09
N ASP A 145 -11.16 0.60 6.37
CA ASP A 145 -10.16 -0.28 6.97
C ASP A 145 -10.39 -1.73 6.57
N ILE A 146 -11.64 -2.20 6.64
CA ILE A 146 -12.04 -3.53 6.15
C ILE A 146 -11.70 -3.66 4.67
N LYS A 147 -12.07 -2.67 3.85
CA LYS A 147 -11.82 -2.66 2.41
C LYS A 147 -10.32 -2.78 2.11
N LYS A 148 -9.48 -1.98 2.78
CA LYS A 148 -8.02 -2.06 2.62
C LYS A 148 -7.49 -3.44 3.00
N SER A 149 -7.92 -3.97 4.15
CA SER A 149 -7.51 -5.30 4.62
C SER A 149 -7.91 -6.41 3.64
N LEU A 150 -9.14 -6.36 3.11
CA LEU A 150 -9.66 -7.34 2.18
C LEU A 150 -8.92 -7.29 0.84
N VAL A 151 -8.74 -6.09 0.27
CA VAL A 151 -8.01 -5.92 -0.99
C VAL A 151 -6.57 -6.39 -0.87
N SER A 152 -5.90 -6.07 0.24
CA SER A 152 -4.55 -6.56 0.52
C SER A 152 -4.51 -8.09 0.61
N HIS A 153 -5.47 -8.71 1.31
CA HIS A 153 -5.55 -10.16 1.42
C HIS A 153 -5.77 -10.82 0.06
N LEU A 154 -6.73 -10.32 -0.73
CA LEU A 154 -7.01 -10.81 -2.08
C LEU A 154 -5.78 -10.69 -2.98
N HIS A 155 -5.08 -9.54 -2.93
CA HIS A 155 -3.86 -9.32 -3.69
C HIS A 155 -2.77 -10.33 -3.30
N THR A 156 -2.53 -10.55 -2.01
CA THR A 156 -1.57 -11.57 -1.53
C THR A 156 -1.97 -12.97 -1.97
N THR A 157 -3.25 -13.35 -1.87
CA THR A 157 -3.73 -14.65 -2.34
C THR A 157 -3.53 -14.82 -3.84
N TRP A 158 -3.80 -13.79 -4.63
CA TRP A 158 -3.58 -13.81 -6.08
C TRP A 158 -2.10 -13.88 -6.43
N GLN A 159 -1.25 -13.13 -5.73
CA GLN A 159 0.20 -13.19 -5.91
C GLN A 159 0.74 -14.57 -5.58
N ASN A 160 0.32 -15.18 -4.46
CA ASN A 160 0.72 -16.54 -4.10
C ASN A 160 0.28 -17.57 -5.17
N ASN A 161 -0.95 -17.46 -5.68
CA ASN A 161 -1.41 -18.33 -6.76
C ASN A 161 -0.62 -18.11 -8.07
N TRP A 162 -0.21 -16.86 -8.33
CA TRP A 162 0.59 -16.49 -9.49
C TRP A 162 2.02 -17.03 -9.39
N ASP A 163 2.64 -16.97 -8.21
CA ASP A 163 3.98 -17.51 -7.94
C ASP A 163 4.05 -19.03 -8.15
N LEU A 164 2.92 -19.74 -8.02
CA LEU A 164 2.81 -21.18 -8.32
C LEU A 164 2.78 -21.47 -9.83
N GLN A 165 2.57 -20.48 -10.70
CA GLN A 165 2.48 -20.64 -12.16
C GLN A 165 3.86 -20.73 -12.83
N MET A 166 4.76 -21.55 -12.29
CA MET A 166 6.17 -21.65 -12.72
C MET A 166 6.35 -22.05 -14.20
N ASN A 167 5.38 -22.74 -14.79
CA ASN A 167 5.40 -23.14 -16.20
C ASN A 167 4.70 -22.13 -17.14
N ASN A 168 4.15 -21.03 -16.61
CA ASN A 168 3.49 -20.02 -17.41
C ASN A 168 4.52 -19.07 -18.05
N LYS A 169 4.45 -18.93 -19.38
CA LYS A 169 5.36 -18.06 -20.15
C LYS A 169 5.37 -16.61 -19.65
N LEU A 170 4.21 -16.08 -19.27
CA LEU A 170 4.08 -14.72 -18.78
C LEU A 170 4.71 -14.56 -17.39
N HIS A 171 4.65 -15.58 -16.53
CA HIS A 171 5.22 -15.55 -15.17
C HIS A 171 6.75 -15.30 -15.19
N PHE A 172 7.46 -15.84 -16.19
CA PHE A 172 8.90 -15.59 -16.34
C PHE A 172 9.26 -14.11 -16.53
N VAL A 173 8.36 -13.33 -17.11
CA VAL A 173 8.58 -11.90 -17.39
C VAL A 173 7.86 -11.02 -16.36
N LYS A 174 6.69 -11.44 -15.92
CA LYS A 174 5.80 -10.72 -15.01
C LYS A 174 5.67 -11.48 -13.71
N ARG A 175 6.60 -11.24 -12.78
CA ARG A 175 6.58 -11.88 -11.45
C ARG A 175 5.50 -11.33 -10.53
N PHE A 176 5.17 -10.04 -10.66
CA PHE A 176 4.17 -9.40 -9.82
C PHE A 176 2.86 -9.17 -10.60
N ILE A 177 1.73 -9.33 -9.93
CA ILE A 177 0.40 -9.15 -10.53
C ILE A 177 0.02 -7.68 -10.79
N ASP A 178 0.84 -6.72 -10.33
CA ASP A 178 0.63 -5.28 -10.49
C ASP A 178 0.39 -4.84 -11.93
N MET A 179 -0.37 -3.78 -12.14
CA MET A 179 -0.58 -3.28 -13.50
C MET A 179 0.71 -2.75 -14.11
N TRP A 180 1.01 -3.20 -15.34
CA TRP A 180 2.11 -2.65 -16.13
C TRP A 180 1.65 -1.42 -16.92
N PRO A 181 2.57 -0.48 -17.21
CA PRO A 181 2.23 0.69 -18.01
C PRO A 181 1.76 0.27 -19.41
N VAL A 182 0.71 0.93 -19.88
CA VAL A 182 0.16 0.74 -21.23
C VAL A 182 1.03 1.48 -22.24
N HIS A 183 1.38 0.82 -23.35
CA HIS A 183 2.12 1.49 -24.41
C HIS A 183 1.19 2.49 -25.15
N PRO A 184 1.62 3.74 -25.42
CA PRO A 184 0.74 4.78 -25.97
C PRO A 184 0.17 4.44 -27.35
N ILE A 185 0.88 3.63 -28.13
CA ILE A 185 0.45 3.14 -29.44
C ILE A 185 -0.16 1.74 -29.28
N ARG A 186 -1.48 1.64 -29.49
CA ARG A 186 -2.26 0.39 -29.34
C ARG A 186 -1.70 -0.79 -30.13
N GLU A 187 -1.29 -0.58 -31.39
CA GLU A 187 -0.73 -1.66 -32.22
C GLU A 187 0.53 -2.26 -31.56
N LEU A 188 1.41 -1.41 -31.04
CA LEU A 188 2.63 -1.83 -30.36
C LEU A 188 2.33 -2.48 -29.01
N ASP A 189 1.32 -2.00 -28.29
CA ASP A 189 0.87 -2.58 -27.02
C ASP A 189 0.36 -4.03 -27.19
N VAL A 190 -0.43 -4.26 -28.26
CA VAL A 190 -0.90 -5.61 -28.61
C VAL A 190 0.27 -6.52 -28.94
N LYS A 191 1.21 -6.07 -29.79
CA LYS A 191 2.40 -6.87 -30.13
C LYS A 191 3.26 -7.16 -28.92
N LEU A 192 3.46 -6.18 -28.04
CA LEU A 192 4.21 -6.36 -26.80
C LEU A 192 3.53 -7.37 -25.87
N THR A 193 2.20 -7.29 -25.73
CA THR A 193 1.42 -8.26 -24.95
C THR A 193 1.57 -9.68 -25.50
N LEU A 194 1.46 -9.85 -26.82
CA LEU A 194 1.66 -11.13 -27.51
C LEU A 194 3.07 -11.70 -27.28
N LEU A 195 4.10 -10.85 -27.31
CA LEU A 195 5.47 -11.25 -26.98
C LEU A 195 5.60 -11.66 -25.50
N ARG A 196 4.98 -10.92 -24.57
CA ARG A 196 5.01 -11.20 -23.12
C ARG A 196 4.38 -12.54 -22.76
N ILE A 197 3.24 -12.87 -23.37
CA ILE A 197 2.60 -14.19 -23.20
C ILE A 197 3.29 -15.29 -24.02
N GLY A 198 4.26 -14.92 -24.86
CA GLY A 198 5.01 -15.84 -25.70
C GLY A 198 4.16 -16.48 -26.80
N HIS A 199 3.13 -15.77 -27.28
CA HIS A 199 2.18 -16.20 -28.30
C HIS A 199 2.12 -15.19 -29.44
N THR A 200 2.72 -15.51 -30.58
CA THR A 200 2.60 -14.71 -31.81
C THR A 200 1.85 -15.51 -32.86
N ARG A 201 1.27 -14.82 -33.87
CA ARG A 201 0.66 -15.52 -35.02
C ARG A 201 1.64 -16.53 -35.62
N PHE A 202 2.90 -16.16 -35.83
CA PHE A 202 3.92 -17.07 -36.37
C PHE A 202 4.16 -18.30 -35.49
N THR A 203 4.33 -18.12 -34.18
CA THR A 203 4.75 -19.21 -33.28
C THR A 203 3.58 -20.14 -32.89
N HIS A 204 2.33 -19.68 -32.95
CA HIS A 204 1.17 -20.43 -32.43
C HIS A 204 0.11 -20.81 -33.47
N ARG A 205 0.17 -20.27 -34.69
CA ARG A 205 -0.77 -20.64 -35.77
C ARG A 205 -0.88 -22.16 -35.96
N HIS A 206 0.23 -22.88 -35.89
CA HIS A 206 0.26 -24.32 -36.10
C HIS A 206 -0.63 -25.10 -35.09
N LEU A 207 -0.79 -24.61 -33.86
CA LEU A 207 -1.68 -25.23 -32.87
C LEU A 207 -3.15 -25.03 -33.23
N ILE A 208 -3.50 -23.86 -33.77
CA ILE A 208 -4.88 -23.51 -34.16
C ILE A 208 -5.32 -24.35 -35.36
N PHE A 209 -4.43 -24.54 -36.34
CA PHE A 209 -4.72 -25.26 -37.58
C PHE A 209 -4.26 -26.72 -37.58
N SER A 210 -3.72 -27.23 -36.47
CA SER A 210 -3.12 -28.58 -36.37
C SER A 210 -2.06 -28.85 -37.44
N GLU A 211 -1.27 -27.83 -37.77
CA GLU A 211 -0.14 -27.92 -38.70
C GLU A 211 1.14 -28.29 -37.95
N ARG A 212 2.23 -28.54 -38.69
CA ARG A 212 3.55 -28.74 -38.07
C ARG A 212 4.09 -27.43 -37.51
N ALA A 213 4.73 -27.51 -36.35
CA ALA A 213 5.40 -26.37 -35.74
C ALA A 213 6.45 -25.78 -36.70
N PRO A 214 6.56 -24.45 -36.82
CA PRO A 214 7.60 -23.83 -37.63
C PRO A 214 8.96 -24.06 -36.97
N VAL A 215 9.94 -24.55 -37.75
CA VAL A 215 11.27 -24.92 -37.27
C VAL A 215 12.32 -23.99 -37.89
N CYS A 216 13.32 -23.60 -37.10
CA CYS A 216 14.47 -22.85 -37.61
C CYS A 216 15.29 -23.71 -38.60
N PRO A 217 15.56 -23.24 -39.83
CA PRO A 217 16.33 -24.01 -40.81
C PRO A 217 17.80 -24.17 -40.42
N THR A 218 18.33 -23.30 -39.54
CA THR A 218 19.75 -23.30 -39.16
C THR A 218 20.04 -24.18 -37.95
N CYS A 219 19.21 -24.10 -36.91
CA CYS A 219 19.45 -24.82 -35.64
C CYS A 219 18.42 -25.90 -35.33
N HIS A 220 17.45 -26.12 -36.23
CA HIS A 220 16.43 -27.19 -36.15
C HIS A 220 15.57 -27.19 -34.88
N GLN A 221 15.50 -26.06 -34.16
CA GLN A 221 14.61 -25.87 -33.01
C GLN A 221 13.28 -25.26 -33.44
N ASN A 222 12.21 -25.57 -32.71
CA ASN A 222 10.90 -24.95 -32.93
C ASN A 222 10.98 -23.44 -32.65
N PHE A 223 10.36 -22.64 -33.52
CA PHE A 223 10.26 -21.20 -33.27
C PHE A 223 9.29 -20.93 -32.12
N THR A 224 9.85 -20.40 -31.04
CA THR A 224 9.12 -19.78 -29.92
C THR A 224 9.56 -18.33 -29.78
N VAL A 225 8.80 -17.51 -29.05
CA VAL A 225 9.22 -16.12 -28.75
C VAL A 225 10.55 -16.12 -28.00
N HIS A 226 10.74 -17.02 -27.03
CA HIS A 226 12.01 -17.20 -26.33
C HIS A 226 13.14 -17.53 -27.30
N HIS A 227 12.92 -18.47 -28.21
CA HIS A 227 13.92 -18.86 -29.19
C HIS A 227 14.31 -17.69 -30.11
N ILE A 228 13.34 -16.95 -30.63
CA ILE A 228 13.59 -15.81 -31.53
C ILE A 228 14.35 -14.69 -30.80
N LEU A 229 13.90 -14.34 -29.60
CA LEU A 229 14.42 -13.18 -28.85
C LEU A 229 15.74 -13.46 -28.11
N ILE A 230 16.04 -14.71 -27.76
CA ILE A 230 17.14 -15.04 -26.83
C ILE A 230 18.13 -16.05 -27.44
N GLU A 231 17.65 -17.18 -27.95
CA GLU A 231 18.52 -18.35 -28.20
C GLU A 231 19.01 -18.48 -29.64
N CYS A 232 18.16 -18.14 -30.62
CA CYS A 232 18.37 -18.54 -32.01
C CYS A 232 19.71 -17.98 -32.55
N PRO A 233 20.65 -18.84 -32.99
CA PRO A 233 21.95 -18.40 -33.48
C PRO A 233 21.84 -17.49 -34.70
N SER A 234 20.85 -17.74 -35.57
CA SER A 234 20.63 -16.98 -36.81
C SER A 234 20.30 -15.51 -36.56
N PHE A 235 19.78 -15.15 -35.38
CA PHE A 235 19.47 -13.77 -35.01
C PHE A 235 20.51 -13.15 -34.06
N LYS A 236 21.62 -13.84 -33.77
CA LYS A 236 22.62 -13.37 -32.79
C LYS A 236 23.22 -12.01 -33.17
N SER A 237 23.61 -11.80 -34.44
CA SER A 237 24.16 -10.52 -34.91
C SER A 237 23.16 -9.39 -34.70
N HIS A 238 21.93 -9.57 -35.18
CA HIS A 238 20.84 -8.61 -35.01
C HIS A 238 20.57 -8.27 -33.54
N ARG A 239 20.64 -9.24 -32.62
CA ARG A 239 20.49 -8.97 -31.18
C ARG A 239 21.60 -8.07 -30.65
N VAL A 240 22.86 -8.35 -31.01
CA VAL A 240 24.01 -7.52 -30.59
C VAL A 240 23.88 -6.11 -31.17
N ASP A 241 23.49 -5.99 -32.44
CA ASP A 241 23.37 -4.70 -33.12
C ASP A 241 22.26 -3.82 -32.53
N HIS A 242 21.12 -4.41 -32.16
CA HIS A 242 19.96 -3.65 -31.66
C HIS A 242 19.89 -3.48 -30.14
N PHE A 243 20.40 -4.45 -29.37
CA PHE A 243 20.32 -4.46 -27.91
C PHE A 243 21.64 -4.05 -27.24
N HIS A 244 22.73 -3.93 -28.01
CA HIS A 244 24.06 -3.53 -27.52
C HIS A 244 24.56 -4.37 -26.33
N SER A 245 24.08 -5.61 -26.20
CA SER A 245 24.47 -6.55 -25.16
C SER A 245 24.62 -7.96 -25.74
N PRO A 246 25.69 -8.70 -25.36
CA PRO A 246 25.88 -10.09 -25.78
C PRO A 246 24.93 -11.06 -25.07
N SER A 247 24.30 -10.64 -23.96
CA SER A 247 23.36 -11.44 -23.17
C SER A 247 22.20 -10.55 -22.73
N VAL A 248 21.00 -10.91 -23.15
CA VAL A 248 19.75 -10.26 -22.76
C VAL A 248 18.78 -11.32 -22.30
N THR A 249 17.97 -11.01 -21.30
CA THR A 249 16.88 -11.87 -20.83
C THR A 249 15.56 -11.46 -21.48
N LEU A 250 14.54 -12.33 -21.41
CA LEU A 250 13.19 -11.92 -21.82
C LEU A 250 12.67 -10.74 -20.98
N GLN A 251 13.04 -10.68 -19.71
CA GLN A 251 12.62 -9.59 -18.83
C GLN A 251 13.22 -8.25 -19.28
N ASP A 252 14.47 -8.22 -19.75
CA ASP A 252 15.10 -7.01 -20.28
C ASP A 252 14.41 -6.51 -21.55
N LEU A 253 13.92 -7.44 -22.39
CA LEU A 253 13.35 -7.12 -23.68
C LEU A 253 11.86 -6.76 -23.61
N VAL A 254 11.08 -7.50 -22.85
CA VAL A 254 9.60 -7.41 -22.84
C VAL A 254 9.01 -7.26 -21.44
N GLY A 255 9.82 -7.00 -20.42
CA GLY A 255 9.39 -6.72 -19.05
C GLY A 255 8.53 -5.47 -18.90
N GLU A 256 8.31 -5.05 -17.65
CA GLU A 256 7.52 -3.86 -17.32
C GLU A 256 7.97 -2.65 -18.14
N LYS A 257 9.29 -2.44 -18.20
CA LYS A 257 9.95 -1.53 -19.12
C LYS A 257 10.60 -2.33 -20.25
N HIS A 258 9.88 -2.48 -21.36
CA HIS A 258 10.41 -3.12 -22.56
C HIS A 258 11.61 -2.36 -23.16
N HIS A 259 12.49 -3.08 -23.87
CA HIS A 259 13.67 -2.50 -24.50
C HIS A 259 13.26 -1.56 -25.67
N PRO A 260 13.81 -0.34 -25.78
CA PRO A 260 13.37 0.65 -26.78
C PRO A 260 13.52 0.16 -28.23
N ASN A 261 14.53 -0.67 -28.50
CA ASN A 261 14.77 -1.22 -29.84
C ASN A 261 14.06 -2.55 -30.14
N ILE A 262 13.20 -3.06 -29.27
CA ILE A 262 12.56 -4.38 -29.48
C ILE A 262 11.79 -4.46 -30.80
N PHE A 263 11.04 -3.42 -31.13
CA PHE A 263 10.28 -3.37 -32.38
C PHE A 263 11.16 -3.17 -33.62
N ASN A 264 12.27 -2.42 -33.49
CA ASN A 264 13.23 -2.25 -34.58
C ASN A 264 13.95 -3.56 -34.89
N PHE A 265 14.37 -4.30 -33.86
CA PHE A 265 14.91 -5.64 -34.00
C PHE A 265 13.93 -6.57 -34.72
N LEU A 266 12.67 -6.62 -34.27
CA LEU A 266 11.63 -7.47 -34.87
C LEU A 266 11.34 -7.13 -36.34
N LYS A 267 11.47 -5.86 -36.72
CA LYS A 267 11.38 -5.43 -38.13
C LYS A 267 12.58 -5.91 -38.93
N ALA A 268 13.79 -5.77 -38.40
CA ALA A 268 15.03 -6.17 -39.07
C ALA A 268 15.07 -7.68 -39.39
N ILE A 269 14.58 -8.51 -38.46
CA ILE A 269 14.49 -9.96 -38.69
C ILE A 269 13.24 -10.41 -39.46
N GLY A 270 12.35 -9.49 -39.85
CA GLY A 270 11.14 -9.79 -40.64
C GLY A 270 9.97 -10.39 -39.84
N PHE A 271 9.99 -10.34 -38.51
CA PHE A 271 8.97 -10.93 -37.65
C PHE A 271 7.86 -9.97 -37.22
N PHE A 272 8.07 -8.65 -37.35
CA PHE A 272 7.14 -7.64 -36.85
C PHE A 272 5.71 -7.75 -37.40
N MET A 273 5.54 -8.15 -38.67
CA MET A 273 4.21 -8.33 -39.30
C MET A 273 3.56 -9.69 -38.99
N SER A 274 4.29 -10.56 -38.31
CA SER A 274 3.89 -11.93 -37.98
C SER A 274 3.66 -12.14 -36.48
N ILE A 275 3.66 -11.04 -35.71
CA ILE A 275 3.20 -10.96 -34.32
C ILE A 275 1.70 -10.74 -34.35
#